data_AF-A0A2N6KGP3-F1
#
_entry.id   AF-A0A2N6KGP3-F1
#
_cell.length_a   1.000
_cell.length_b   1.000
_cell.length_c   1.000
_cell.angle_alpha   90.00
_cell.angle_beta   90.00
_cell.angle_gamma   90.00
#
_symmetry.space_group_name_H-M   'P 1'
#
loop_
_entity.id
_entity.type
_entity.pdbx_description
1 polymer ?
#
loop_
_entity_poly.entity_id
_entity_poly.type
_entity_poly.pdbx_seq_one_letter_code
_entity_poly.pdbx_strand_id
1 'polypeptide(L)'
;MSNSLSESVSQPSQEMKYGEREIAEGKLITFPNPRVGRRYNIDIRLPEFTCKCPFSGYPDFATIHITYIPDQQVVELKALKLYINSYRDRYISHEESANQILDDFVAACDPLEITLKADFAPRGNVHTVIEVHHKKQ
;
A
#
# COMPACT_ATOMS: atom_id res chain seq x y z
N MET A 1 -15.64 8.02 -59.14
CA MET A 1 -14.57 8.83 -58.51
C MET A 1 -14.76 8.78 -57.00
N SER A 2 -13.65 8.59 -56.28
CA SER A 2 -13.44 8.80 -54.84
C SER A 2 -14.38 8.09 -53.85
N ASN A 3 -13.94 6.88 -53.49
CA ASN A 3 -14.20 6.25 -52.21
C ASN A 3 -13.44 7.04 -51.13
N SER A 4 -14.12 7.60 -50.11
CA SER A 4 -13.47 8.21 -48.94
C SER A 4 -13.89 7.44 -47.68
N LEU A 5 -13.15 6.36 -47.41
CA LEU A 5 -13.10 5.74 -46.10
C LEU A 5 -12.44 6.74 -45.15
N SER A 6 -13.18 7.19 -44.14
CA SER A 6 -12.61 7.94 -43.03
C SER A 6 -11.85 6.96 -42.14
N GLU A 7 -10.53 7.12 -42.12
CA GLU A 7 -9.62 6.35 -41.29
C GLU A 7 -9.97 6.55 -39.81
N SER A 8 -10.37 5.48 -39.14
CA SER A 8 -10.41 5.41 -37.69
C SER A 8 -8.98 5.51 -37.18
N VAL A 9 -8.59 6.67 -36.67
CA VAL A 9 -7.32 6.87 -35.98
C VAL A 9 -7.32 5.96 -34.74
N SER A 10 -6.67 4.81 -34.85
CA SER A 10 -6.35 3.97 -33.70
C SER A 10 -5.35 4.72 -32.82
N GLN A 11 -5.80 5.17 -31.65
CA GLN A 11 -4.88 5.72 -30.65
C GLN A 11 -3.86 4.64 -30.29
N PRO A 12 -2.55 4.94 -30.31
CA PRO A 12 -1.55 3.97 -29.88
C PRO A 12 -1.80 3.63 -28.41
N SER A 13 -1.96 2.33 -28.11
CA SER A 13 -1.96 1.81 -26.75
C SER A 13 -0.65 2.24 -26.10
N GLN A 14 -0.70 3.19 -25.17
CA GLN A 14 0.48 3.62 -24.43
C GLN A 14 1.00 2.43 -23.62
N GLU A 15 2.19 1.94 -23.97
CA GLU A 15 2.85 0.87 -23.25
C GLU A 15 3.07 1.29 -21.78
N MET A 16 2.58 0.49 -20.83
CA MET A 16 2.73 0.78 -19.39
C MET A 16 4.19 0.96 -19.01
N LYS A 17 4.50 1.93 -18.15
CA LYS A 17 5.86 2.14 -17.66
C LYS A 17 6.27 1.01 -16.71
N TYR A 18 7.58 0.79 -16.56
CA TYR A 18 8.09 -0.32 -15.73
C TYR A 18 7.55 -0.29 -14.29
N GLY A 19 7.48 0.89 -13.67
CA GLY A 19 7.00 1.02 -12.29
C GLY A 19 5.50 0.75 -12.14
N GLU A 20 4.70 1.10 -13.15
CA GLU A 20 3.27 0.79 -13.17
C GLU A 20 3.04 -0.72 -13.24
N ARG A 21 3.86 -1.43 -14.02
CA ARG A 21 3.83 -2.91 -14.09
C ARG A 21 4.23 -3.54 -12.76
N GLU A 22 5.35 -3.09 -12.17
CA GLU A 22 5.81 -3.61 -10.87
C GLU A 22 4.79 -3.38 -9.74
N ILE A 23 4.07 -2.25 -9.75
CA ILE A 23 3.02 -1.98 -8.77
C ILE A 23 1.81 -2.90 -9.00
N ALA A 24 1.37 -3.07 -10.24
CA ALA A 24 0.23 -3.91 -10.58
C ALA A 24 0.45 -5.40 -10.22
N GLU A 25 1.69 -5.87 -10.31
CA GLU A 25 2.08 -7.24 -9.96
C GLU A 25 2.57 -7.37 -8.50
N GLY A 26 2.74 -6.24 -7.82
CA GLY A 26 3.33 -6.14 -6.48
C GLY A 26 2.48 -6.85 -5.43
N LYS A 27 3.09 -7.83 -4.76
CA LYS A 27 2.50 -8.54 -3.62
C LYS A 27 3.46 -8.50 -2.45
N LEU A 28 2.95 -8.62 -1.22
CA LEU A 28 3.81 -8.78 -0.05
C LEU A 28 4.62 -10.08 -0.17
N ILE A 29 5.92 -9.95 0.05
CA ILE A 29 6.88 -11.04 0.06
C ILE A 29 7.61 -10.99 1.40
N THR A 30 7.98 -12.15 1.92
CA THR A 30 8.72 -12.29 3.17
C THR A 30 9.97 -13.13 3.00
N PHE A 31 10.86 -13.03 3.97
CA PHE A 31 12.05 -13.86 4.10
C PHE A 31 12.26 -14.30 5.55
N PRO A 32 13.04 -15.37 5.81
CA PRO A 32 13.24 -15.89 7.16
C PRO A 32 13.82 -14.85 8.12
N ASN A 33 13.27 -14.77 9.33
CA ASN A 33 13.82 -13.96 10.40
C ASN A 33 15.23 -14.48 10.76
N PRO A 34 16.29 -13.65 10.63
CA PRO A 34 17.66 -14.09 10.89
C PRO A 34 17.94 -14.36 12.39
N ARG A 35 17.06 -13.93 13.29
CA ARG A 35 17.22 -13.99 14.75
C ARG A 35 15.93 -14.44 15.44
N VAL A 36 15.37 -15.57 15.01
CA VAL A 36 14.20 -16.21 15.67
C VAL A 36 14.45 -16.37 17.18
N GLY A 37 13.44 -16.03 17.98
CA GLY A 37 13.49 -16.09 19.45
C GLY A 37 14.02 -14.82 20.13
N ARG A 38 14.71 -13.92 19.41
CA ARG A 38 15.04 -12.59 19.94
C ARG A 38 13.98 -11.59 19.51
N ARG A 39 13.35 -10.91 20.47
CA ARG A 39 12.45 -9.79 20.20
C ARG A 39 13.26 -8.55 19.81
N TYR A 40 12.93 -7.94 18.68
CA TYR A 40 13.46 -6.66 18.23
C TYR A 40 12.40 -5.91 17.43
N ASN A 41 12.43 -4.58 17.46
CA ASN A 41 11.51 -3.75 16.70
C ASN A 41 12.07 -3.47 15.30
N ILE A 42 11.18 -3.46 14.32
CA ILE A 42 11.42 -2.93 12.97
C ILE A 42 10.48 -1.75 12.77
N ASP A 43 11.05 -0.57 12.53
CA ASP A 43 10.31 0.68 12.30
C ASP A 43 10.43 1.09 10.83
N ILE A 44 9.29 1.18 10.14
CA ILE A 44 9.19 1.50 8.72
C ILE A 44 8.31 2.74 8.55
N ARG A 45 8.73 3.63 7.65
CA ARG A 45 7.96 4.80 7.22
C ARG A 45 7.80 4.80 5.71
N LEU A 46 6.56 4.94 5.25
CA LEU A 46 6.19 4.99 3.84
C LEU A 46 5.45 6.32 3.60
N PRO A 47 6.19 7.41 3.31
CA PRO A 47 5.61 8.76 3.22
C PRO A 47 4.82 9.03 1.94
N GLU A 48 4.81 8.09 0.99
CA GLU A 48 4.23 8.24 -0.34
C GLU A 48 2.90 7.49 -0.51
N PHE A 49 2.21 7.14 0.58
CA PHE A 49 0.89 6.51 0.47
C PHE A 49 -0.12 7.51 -0.09
N THR A 50 -0.94 7.03 -1.03
CA THR A 50 -2.08 7.78 -1.56
C THR A 50 -3.18 6.82 -2.01
N CYS A 51 -4.42 7.27 -1.94
CA CYS A 51 -5.60 6.58 -2.42
C CYS A 51 -6.65 7.61 -2.89
N LYS A 52 -7.81 7.15 -3.36
CA LYS A 52 -8.94 8.01 -3.73
C LYS A 52 -10.06 7.89 -2.71
N CYS A 53 -10.60 9.04 -2.32
CA CYS A 53 -11.79 9.10 -1.49
C CYS A 53 -12.98 8.45 -2.22
N PRO A 54 -13.73 7.51 -1.59
CA PRO A 54 -14.82 6.79 -2.25
C PRO A 54 -16.00 7.69 -2.64
N PHE A 55 -16.18 8.83 -1.97
CA PHE A 55 -17.30 9.74 -2.25
C PHE A 55 -16.98 10.80 -3.30
N SER A 56 -15.81 11.44 -3.18
CA SER A 56 -15.45 12.59 -4.04
C SER A 56 -14.47 12.24 -5.16
N GLY A 57 -13.77 11.10 -5.07
CA GLY A 57 -12.70 10.72 -5.98
C GLY A 57 -11.41 11.53 -5.87
N TYR A 58 -11.37 12.57 -5.04
CA TYR A 58 -10.14 13.31 -4.72
C TYR A 58 -9.06 12.40 -4.13
N PRO A 59 -7.78 12.69 -4.46
CA PRO A 59 -6.67 11.97 -3.87
C PRO A 59 -6.51 12.36 -2.41
N ASP A 60 -6.33 11.36 -1.56
CA ASP A 60 -5.92 11.52 -0.18
C ASP A 60 -4.47 11.02 -0.05
N PHE A 61 -3.70 11.62 0.85
CA PHE A 61 -2.27 11.31 1.06
C PHE A 61 -2.03 11.00 2.52
N ALA A 62 -1.11 10.08 2.82
CA ALA A 62 -0.71 9.76 4.18
C ALA A 62 0.75 9.34 4.29
N THR A 63 1.30 9.44 5.49
CA THR A 63 2.48 8.64 5.86
C THR A 63 2.01 7.40 6.61
N ILE A 64 2.36 6.22 6.09
CA ILE A 64 2.13 4.96 6.80
C ILE A 64 3.35 4.66 7.66
N HIS A 65 3.11 4.48 8.95
CA HIS A 65 4.07 4.06 9.95
C HIS A 65 3.77 2.61 10.33
N ILE A 66 4.78 1.74 10.26
CA ILE A 66 4.67 0.35 10.72
C ILE A 66 5.78 0.10 11.72
N THR A 67 5.41 -0.27 12.94
CA THR A 67 6.33 -0.76 13.96
C THR A 67 5.90 -2.18 14.31
N TYR A 68 6.79 -3.16 14.12
CA TYR A 68 6.46 -4.55 14.40
C TYR A 68 7.63 -5.35 14.96
N ILE A 69 7.29 -6.45 15.63
CA ILE A 69 8.22 -7.46 16.12
C ILE A 69 8.00 -8.73 15.29
N PRO A 70 8.97 -9.14 14.45
CA PRO A 70 8.81 -10.33 13.62
C PRO A 70 8.80 -11.61 14.46
N ASP A 71 8.07 -12.63 13.98
CA ASP A 71 8.17 -14.00 14.49
C ASP A 71 9.13 -14.81 13.60
N GLN A 72 8.61 -15.66 12.71
CA GLN A 72 9.41 -16.51 11.84
C GLN A 72 9.86 -15.80 10.56
N GLN A 73 9.10 -14.78 10.13
CA GLN A 73 9.26 -14.11 8.85
C GLN A 73 9.43 -12.59 9.03
N VAL A 74 10.15 -11.98 8.09
CA VAL A 74 10.34 -10.52 7.97
C VAL A 74 9.84 -10.09 6.61
N VAL A 75 9.15 -8.95 6.55
CA VAL A 75 8.65 -8.39 5.28
C VAL A 75 9.81 -7.85 4.42
N GLU A 76 9.76 -8.10 3.11
CA GLU A 76 10.72 -7.53 2.15
C GLU A 76 10.30 -6.10 1.78
N LEU A 77 11.25 -5.16 1.81
CA LEU A 77 10.96 -3.72 1.74
C LEU A 77 10.53 -3.25 0.34
N LYS A 78 11.08 -3.82 -0.74
CA LYS A 78 10.64 -3.48 -2.11
C LYS A 78 9.19 -3.93 -2.33
N ALA A 79 8.86 -5.16 -1.93
CA ALA A 79 7.52 -5.73 -1.99
C ALA A 79 6.51 -4.89 -1.20
N LEU A 80 6.85 -4.53 0.04
CA LEU A 80 6.02 -3.65 0.87
C LEU A 80 5.78 -2.29 0.18
N LYS A 81 6.82 -1.66 -0.35
CA LYS A 81 6.70 -0.40 -1.11
C LYS A 81 5.75 -0.53 -2.30
N LEU A 82 5.89 -1.59 -3.11
CA LEU A 82 5.05 -1.80 -4.30
C LEU A 82 3.59 -2.06 -3.90
N TYR A 83 3.36 -2.88 -2.87
CA TYR A 83 2.03 -3.13 -2.31
C TYR A 83 1.36 -1.84 -1.84
N ILE A 84 2.07 -0.98 -1.11
CA ILE A 84 1.56 0.31 -0.65
C ILE A 84 1.24 1.24 -1.83
N ASN A 85 2.09 1.28 -2.84
CA ASN A 85 1.86 2.08 -4.04
C ASN A 85 0.64 1.59 -4.86
N SER A 86 0.21 0.34 -4.69
CA SER A 86 -1.00 -0.19 -5.36
C SER A 86 -2.29 0.50 -4.92
N TYR A 87 -2.26 1.22 -3.79
CA TYR A 87 -3.42 1.97 -3.27
C TYR A 87 -3.74 3.22 -4.07
N ARG A 88 -2.81 3.72 -4.90
CA ARG A 88 -2.91 5.02 -5.58
C ARG A 88 -4.25 5.29 -6.26
N ASP A 89 -4.74 4.30 -6.99
CA ASP A 89 -5.97 4.45 -7.78
C ASP A 89 -7.19 3.75 -7.17
N ARG A 90 -7.07 3.23 -5.93
CA ARG A 90 -8.14 2.54 -5.22
C ARG A 90 -9.07 3.54 -4.54
N TYR A 91 -10.38 3.32 -4.68
CA TYR A 91 -11.42 4.05 -3.96
C TYR A 91 -11.66 3.37 -2.60
N ILE A 92 -11.15 3.97 -1.52
CA ILE A 92 -11.10 3.34 -0.18
C ILE A 92 -11.08 4.42 0.90
N SER A 93 -11.76 4.19 2.03
CA SER A 93 -11.73 5.13 3.16
C SER A 93 -10.40 5.06 3.92
N HIS A 94 -10.15 6.08 4.76
CA HIS A 94 -8.97 6.13 5.61
C HIS A 94 -8.91 4.92 6.56
N GLU A 95 -10.04 4.62 7.19
CA GLU A 95 -10.19 3.54 8.17
C GLU A 95 -9.97 2.18 7.53
N GLU A 96 -10.63 1.93 6.40
CA GLU A 96 -10.51 0.66 5.68
C GLU A 96 -9.08 0.45 5.17
N SER A 97 -8.44 1.49 4.65
CA SER A 97 -7.06 1.38 4.17
C SER A 97 -6.08 0.98 5.26
N ALA A 98 -6.21 1.52 6.48
CA ALA A 98 -5.35 1.17 7.60
C ALA A 98 -5.58 -0.28 8.07
N ASN A 99 -6.85 -0.70 8.20
CA ASN A 99 -7.20 -2.06 8.61
C ASN A 99 -6.76 -3.10 7.57
N GLN A 100 -7.02 -2.84 6.29
CA GLN A 100 -6.64 -3.78 5.23
C GLN A 100 -5.12 -3.94 5.12
N ILE A 101 -4.34 -2.87 5.25
CA ILE A 101 -2.87 -2.97 5.26
C ILE A 101 -2.41 -3.81 6.46
N LEU A 102 -3.01 -3.63 7.65
CA LEU A 102 -2.68 -4.43 8.83
C LEU A 102 -2.99 -5.92 8.58
N ASP A 103 -4.19 -6.23 8.09
CA ASP A 103 -4.63 -7.61 7.85
C ASP A 103 -3.74 -8.31 6.83
N ASP A 104 -3.43 -7.66 5.71
CA ASP A 104 -2.55 -8.20 4.67
C ASP A 104 -1.12 -8.39 5.20
N PHE A 105 -0.62 -7.47 6.05
CA PHE A 105 0.69 -7.59 6.68
C PHE A 105 0.76 -8.79 7.63
N VAL A 106 -0.26 -8.95 8.50
CA VAL A 106 -0.37 -10.08 9.42
C VAL A 106 -0.45 -11.39 8.63
N ALA A 107 -1.26 -11.45 7.57
CA ALA A 107 -1.35 -12.62 6.71
C ALA A 107 -0.02 -12.97 6.02
N ALA A 108 0.79 -11.97 5.67
CA ALA A 108 2.06 -12.19 4.98
C ALA A 108 3.18 -12.71 5.88
N CYS A 109 3.32 -12.19 7.10
CA CYS A 109 4.48 -12.47 7.95
C CYS A 109 4.18 -12.92 9.40
N ASP A 110 2.91 -12.92 9.82
CA ASP A 110 2.44 -13.38 11.13
C ASP A 110 3.32 -12.88 12.30
N PRO A 111 3.44 -11.55 12.48
CA PRO A 111 4.34 -10.97 13.46
C PRO A 111 3.85 -11.21 14.89
N LEU A 112 4.77 -11.18 15.86
CA LEU A 112 4.40 -11.30 17.28
C LEU A 112 3.51 -10.12 17.72
N GLU A 113 3.91 -8.92 17.33
CA GLU A 113 3.21 -7.66 17.60
C GLU A 113 3.41 -6.72 16.41
N ILE A 114 2.37 -5.98 16.04
CA ILE A 114 2.44 -4.92 15.02
C ILE A 114 1.52 -3.77 15.42
N THR A 115 2.01 -2.56 15.19
CA THR A 115 1.23 -1.32 15.19
C THR A 115 1.38 -0.68 13.82
N LEU A 116 0.25 -0.36 13.21
CA LEU A 116 0.19 0.45 12.00
C LEU A 116 -0.52 1.76 12.32
N LYS A 117 0.12 2.87 11.97
CA LYS A 117 -0.46 4.21 12.03
C LYS A 117 -0.48 4.83 10.63
N ALA A 118 -1.67 5.20 10.15
CA ALA A 118 -1.87 5.97 8.93
C ALA A 118 -2.12 7.44 9.29
N ASP A 119 -1.11 8.29 9.04
CA ASP A 119 -1.16 9.73 9.33
C ASP A 119 -1.54 10.50 8.06
N PHE A 120 -2.81 10.82 7.88
CA PHE A 120 -3.33 11.44 6.67
C PHE A 120 -3.07 12.95 6.65
N ALA A 121 -2.77 13.49 5.47
CA ALA A 121 -2.68 14.92 5.26
C ALA A 121 -4.05 15.59 5.51
N PRO A 122 -4.08 16.82 6.07
CA PRO A 122 -5.34 17.50 6.35
C PRO A 122 -6.19 17.74 5.10
N ARG A 123 -7.51 17.53 5.24
CA ARG A 123 -8.50 17.82 4.19
C ARG A 123 -9.64 18.65 4.77
N GLY A 124 -9.94 19.79 4.15
CA GLY A 124 -10.96 20.71 4.66
C GLY A 124 -10.70 21.18 6.09
N ASN A 125 -9.42 21.37 6.45
CA ASN A 125 -8.92 21.68 7.80
C ASN A 125 -9.09 20.56 8.85
N VAL A 126 -9.44 19.34 8.45
CA VAL A 126 -9.52 18.18 9.35
C VAL A 126 -8.31 17.28 9.14
N HIS A 127 -7.56 17.04 10.20
CA HIS A 127 -6.44 16.09 10.24
C HIS A 127 -6.91 14.80 10.89
N THR A 128 -6.56 13.65 10.30
CA THR A 128 -7.00 12.34 10.78
C THR A 128 -5.82 11.38 10.88
N VAL A 129 -5.75 10.67 12.00
CA VAL A 129 -4.81 9.58 12.23
C VAL A 129 -5.60 8.34 12.55
N ILE A 130 -5.34 7.26 11.81
CA ILE A 130 -5.89 5.93 12.11
C ILE A 130 -4.77 5.07 12.66
N GLU A 131 -4.96 4.47 13.82
CA GLU A 131 -3.99 3.57 14.45
C GLU A 131 -4.67 2.23 14.76
N VAL A 132 -4.03 1.13 14.33
CA VAL A 132 -4.53 -0.23 14.48
C VAL A 132 -3.39 -1.14 14.95
N HIS A 133 -3.73 -2.16 15.74
CA HIS A 133 -2.76 -3.04 16.36
C HIS A 133 -3.17 -4.50 16.23
N HIS A 134 -2.18 -5.37 16.11
CA HIS A 134 -2.36 -6.81 16.22
C HIS A 134 -1.28 -7.39 17.14
N LYS A 135 -1.68 -8.37 17.95
CA LYS A 135 -0.80 -9.17 18.79
C LYS A 135 -1.18 -10.63 18.64
N LYS A 136 -0.20 -11.46 18.30
CA LYS A 136 -0.36 -12.90 18.15
C LYS A 136 -0.78 -13.52 19.49
N GLN A 137 -1.82 -14.35 19.46
CA GLN A 137 -2.35 -15.08 20.63
C GLN A 137 -1.56 -16.35 20.92
#